data_AF-A0A848NUN9-F1
#
_entry.id   AF-A0A848NUN9-F1
#
_cell.length_a   1.000
_cell.length_b   1.000
_cell.length_c   1.000
_cell.angle_alpha   90.00
_cell.angle_beta   90.00
_cell.angle_gamma   90.00
#
_symmetry.space_group_name_H-M   'P 1'
#
loop_
_entity.id
_entity.type
_entity.pdbx_description
1 polymer ?
#
loop_
_entity_poly.entity_id
_entity_poly.type
_entity_poly.pdbx_seq_one_letter_code
_entity_poly.pdbx_strand_id
1 'polypeptide(L)'
;MFISKIKADSGDRSPYGNFWFEPVTTRSASGMRVTPDRALHLPVVYACVRVLAESFSILPMRLYRKSAGKKTLLEKHWLYDLLCRRPNKWQTPFEWREMMQGHLGMRGNAFNHIVADRRGNITDLVPMHPDRVSIELLDTSEFDYRYKYTDRFGQQQVFTRGEVWHIRGLSSDGIVGMNPIEIAREAVGLGLAAQDYGARFFQNDAKPGGGWIEFPGSFKDKAARAQFRESFQEAQTGLNRGKIAVLELGMKFHELGLTNKDSQFLEARQYQVSDIARMFRVPPHLVGDLSKATFSNIEQQSLDFVIHTMTPWAERWESSIETTLLLEEDGDIEVEFDFAALLRGDQQARAQYYHNGILDGWMTRNEARHSENMEPLEGLDEPLRPLNMVEESDAEDNEETGTASTPPAPAPVPPSTGKDDEQAARLQSLAASAAERLARKETAILLAALRSENWPESAAAAMRSHASFIAAALGVSEQAAQQYCESRGRDPIRSGHEEEDIYASAVAKLTQLALKGEL
;
A
#
# COMPACT_ATOMS: atom_id res chain seq x y z
N MET A 1 -9.06 28.40 39.32
CA MET A 1 -10.32 27.66 39.57
C MET A 1 -11.46 28.55 39.08
N PHE A 2 -12.35 28.23 38.14
CA PHE A 2 -12.54 27.07 37.27
C PHE A 2 -13.10 27.63 35.95
N ILE A 3 -12.51 27.21 34.84
CA ILE A 3 -12.96 27.47 33.47
C ILE A 3 -14.22 26.62 33.25
N SER A 4 -15.39 27.25 33.08
CA SER A 4 -16.58 26.56 32.60
C SER A 4 -16.46 26.36 31.09
N LYS A 5 -16.37 25.09 30.68
CA LYS A 5 -16.31 24.58 29.31
C LYS A 5 -17.12 25.41 28.32
N ILE A 6 -16.44 25.95 27.30
CA ILE A 6 -17.07 26.32 26.04
C ILE A 6 -17.49 25.01 25.37
N LYS A 7 -18.75 24.60 25.57
CA LYS A 7 -19.41 23.60 24.72
C LYS A 7 -19.68 24.30 23.39
N ALA A 8 -18.99 23.89 22.33
CA ALA A 8 -19.41 24.22 20.97
C ALA A 8 -20.78 23.57 20.75
N ASP A 9 -21.85 24.37 20.80
CA ASP A 9 -23.20 23.90 20.52
C ASP A 9 -23.37 23.76 19.01
N SER A 10 -23.12 22.56 18.51
CA SER A 10 -23.31 22.17 17.10
C SER A 10 -24.78 21.91 16.74
N GLY A 11 -25.71 22.22 17.66
CA GLY A 11 -27.13 21.91 17.55
C GLY A 11 -28.07 23.07 17.20
N ASP A 12 -27.62 24.33 17.27
CA ASP A 12 -28.52 25.49 17.05
C ASP A 12 -28.88 25.66 15.56
N ARG A 13 -30.16 25.39 15.23
CA ARG A 13 -30.74 25.53 13.88
C ARG A 13 -31.60 26.79 13.74
N SER A 14 -31.58 27.70 14.72
CA SER A 14 -32.30 28.96 14.63
C SER A 14 -31.80 29.80 13.44
N PRO A 15 -32.60 30.71 12.87
CA PRO A 15 -32.16 31.60 11.77
C PRO A 15 -30.94 32.47 12.10
N TYR A 16 -30.59 32.56 13.38
CA TYR A 16 -29.45 33.32 13.90
C TYR A 16 -28.33 32.42 14.43
N GLY A 17 -28.51 31.10 14.37
CA GLY A 17 -27.51 30.11 14.77
C GLY A 17 -26.40 30.00 13.74
N ASN A 18 -25.18 29.73 14.21
CA ASN A 18 -23.97 29.58 13.38
C ASN A 18 -24.11 28.48 12.30
N PHE A 19 -25.11 27.60 12.41
CA PHE A 19 -25.42 26.58 11.40
C PHE A 19 -25.62 27.14 9.97
N TRP A 20 -26.18 28.34 9.82
CA TRP A 20 -26.45 28.97 8.52
C TRP A 20 -25.28 29.81 7.97
N PHE A 21 -24.30 30.13 8.82
CA PHE A 21 -23.22 31.06 8.52
C PHE A 21 -21.83 30.41 8.54
N GLU A 22 -21.74 29.13 8.94
CA GLU A 22 -20.55 28.31 8.69
C GLU A 22 -20.48 27.97 7.18
N PRO A 23 -19.28 28.01 6.56
CA PRO A 23 -19.11 27.55 5.19
C PRO A 23 -19.72 26.15 5.09
N VAL A 24 -20.47 25.89 4.02
CA VAL A 24 -21.23 24.65 3.81
C VAL A 24 -20.26 23.48 3.78
N THR A 25 -19.85 22.98 4.94
CA THR A 25 -19.23 21.68 5.10
C THR A 25 -20.32 20.74 4.65
N THR A 26 -20.23 20.24 3.42
CA THR A 26 -21.23 19.34 2.87
C THR A 26 -21.36 18.16 3.80
N ARG A 27 -22.46 18.13 4.56
CA ARG A 27 -22.80 16.99 5.41
C ARG A 27 -22.84 15.76 4.51
N SER A 28 -22.25 14.66 4.96
CA SER A 28 -22.46 13.37 4.31
C SER A 28 -23.93 12.94 4.44
N ALA A 29 -24.37 12.01 3.61
CA ALA A 29 -25.68 11.38 3.73
C ALA A 29 -25.86 10.67 5.09
N SER A 30 -24.76 10.24 5.74
CA SER A 30 -24.76 9.72 7.11
C SER A 30 -25.04 10.79 8.19
N GLY A 31 -25.14 12.07 7.82
CA GLY A 31 -25.38 13.20 8.72
C GLY A 31 -24.13 13.74 9.42
N MET A 32 -22.95 13.17 9.12
CA MET A 32 -21.68 13.62 9.68
C MET A 32 -21.16 14.83 8.90
N ARG A 33 -20.64 15.83 9.62
CA ARG A 33 -19.82 16.88 9.00
C ARG A 33 -18.47 16.29 8.61
N VAL A 34 -18.06 16.51 7.37
CA VAL A 34 -16.76 16.07 6.85
C VAL A 34 -15.97 17.30 6.43
N THR A 35 -14.81 17.48 7.05
CA THR A 35 -13.79 18.48 6.70
C THR A 35 -12.43 17.79 6.73
N PRO A 36 -11.39 18.33 6.07
CA PRO A 36 -10.05 17.76 6.14
C PRO A 36 -9.58 17.51 7.58
N ASP A 37 -9.73 18.48 8.47
CA ASP A 37 -9.29 18.35 9.86
C ASP A 37 -10.09 17.29 10.62
N ARG A 38 -11.40 17.19 10.35
CA ARG A 38 -12.25 16.17 10.98
C ARG A 38 -11.99 14.77 10.42
N ALA A 39 -11.63 14.68 9.14
CA ALA A 39 -11.28 13.42 8.51
C ALA A 39 -10.00 12.82 9.11
N LEU A 40 -9.02 13.65 9.51
CA LEU A 40 -7.81 13.20 10.21
C LEU A 40 -8.09 12.51 11.56
N HIS A 41 -9.27 12.74 12.17
CA HIS A 41 -9.67 11.97 13.36
C HIS A 41 -10.00 10.50 13.07
N LEU A 42 -10.15 10.11 11.80
CA LEU A 42 -10.15 8.71 11.39
C LEU A 42 -8.71 8.21 11.26
N PRO A 43 -8.31 7.16 12.00
CA PRO A 43 -6.93 6.66 11.97
C PRO A 43 -6.47 6.26 10.57
N VAL A 44 -7.34 5.69 9.73
CA VAL A 44 -7.00 5.29 8.36
C VAL A 44 -6.70 6.50 7.46
N VAL A 45 -7.45 7.60 7.58
CA VAL A 45 -7.20 8.82 6.81
C VAL A 45 -5.86 9.42 7.23
N TYR A 46 -5.63 9.55 8.54
CA TYR A 46 -4.35 10.00 9.08
C TYR A 46 -3.19 9.14 8.59
N ALA A 47 -3.33 7.81 8.65
CA ALA A 47 -2.30 6.88 8.19
C ALA A 47 -2.01 7.03 6.69
N CYS A 48 -3.04 7.15 5.85
CA CYS A 48 -2.86 7.34 4.40
C CYS A 48 -2.13 8.65 4.08
N VAL A 49 -2.57 9.76 4.68
CA VAL A 49 -1.95 11.08 4.48
C VAL A 49 -0.50 11.06 4.95
N ARG A 50 -0.24 10.45 6.11
CA ARG A 50 1.11 10.32 6.66
C ARG A 50 2.00 9.46 5.77
N VAL A 51 1.55 8.29 5.32
CA VAL A 51 2.30 7.43 4.39
C VAL A 51 2.66 8.20 3.12
N LEU A 52 1.70 8.88 2.48
CA LEU A 52 1.99 9.68 1.28
C LEU A 52 3.00 10.80 1.55
N ALA A 53 2.81 11.54 2.63
CA ALA A 53 3.65 12.69 2.97
C ALA A 53 5.08 12.28 3.35
N GLU A 54 5.24 11.31 4.25
CA GLU A 54 6.54 10.82 4.71
C GLU A 54 7.28 10.10 3.59
N SER A 55 6.61 9.18 2.87
CA SER A 55 7.24 8.44 1.76
C SER A 55 7.70 9.36 0.62
N PHE A 56 7.02 10.48 0.41
CA PHE A 56 7.46 11.47 -0.58
C PHE A 56 8.65 12.29 -0.05
N SER A 57 8.59 12.70 1.21
CA SER A 57 9.56 13.65 1.79
C SER A 57 10.95 13.06 1.98
N ILE A 58 11.04 11.73 2.13
CA ILE A 58 12.31 11.00 2.18
C ILE A 58 13.02 10.93 0.83
N LEU A 59 12.32 11.14 -0.30
CA LEU A 59 12.93 11.05 -1.62
C LEU A 59 13.95 12.18 -1.80
N PRO A 60 15.23 11.86 -2.08
CA PRO A 60 16.22 12.88 -2.41
C PRO A 60 15.84 13.55 -3.73
N MET A 61 15.77 14.88 -3.72
CA MET A 61 15.61 15.66 -4.94
C MET A 61 16.99 16.00 -5.49
N ARG A 62 17.19 15.79 -6.79
CA ARG A 62 18.42 16.10 -7.52
C ARG A 62 18.12 17.05 -8.66
N LEU A 63 19.09 17.92 -8.93
CA LEU A 63 19.06 18.84 -10.07
C LEU A 63 20.10 18.36 -11.07
N TYR A 64 19.69 18.20 -12.31
CA TYR A 64 20.55 17.78 -13.40
C TYR A 64 20.62 18.87 -14.47
N ARG A 65 21.78 19.03 -15.08
CA ARG A 65 21.94 19.76 -16.35
C ARG A 65 22.08 18.77 -17.49
N LYS A 66 21.21 18.87 -18.49
CA LYS A 66 21.30 18.14 -19.74
C LYS A 66 22.23 18.89 -20.70
N SER A 67 23.40 18.32 -20.97
CA SER A 67 24.31 18.84 -21.99
C SER A 67 24.79 17.72 -22.89
N ALA A 68 24.57 17.85 -24.21
CA ALA A 68 25.01 16.92 -25.24
C ALA A 68 24.72 15.44 -24.93
N GLY A 69 23.52 15.14 -24.39
CA GLY A 69 23.09 13.78 -24.06
C GLY A 69 23.60 13.25 -22.70
N LYS A 70 24.40 14.02 -21.96
CA LYS A 70 24.86 13.68 -20.60
C LYS A 70 24.05 14.47 -19.56
N LYS A 71 23.56 13.77 -18.53
CA LYS A 71 23.03 14.40 -17.30
C LYS A 71 24.19 14.65 -16.33
N THR A 72 24.36 15.88 -15.87
CA THR A 72 25.38 16.25 -14.86
C THR A 72 24.72 16.83 -13.63
N LEU A 73 25.11 16.37 -12.43
CA LEU A 73 24.50 16.80 -11.17
C LEU A 73 24.89 18.26 -10.85
N LEU A 74 23.90 19.09 -10.52
CA LEU A 74 24.05 20.50 -10.16
C LEU A 74 23.84 20.72 -8.65
N GLU A 75 24.89 20.56 -7.86
CA GLU A 75 24.83 20.79 -6.40
C GLU A 75 24.96 22.27 -6.00
N LYS A 76 25.56 23.10 -6.86
CA LYS A 76 25.87 24.52 -6.57
C LYS A 76 24.84 25.50 -7.13
N HIS A 77 23.64 25.03 -7.44
CA HIS A 77 22.56 25.85 -7.99
C HIS A 77 21.70 26.46 -6.86
N TRP A 78 21.23 27.70 -7.02
CA TRP A 78 20.43 28.39 -6.00
C TRP A 78 19.15 27.63 -5.64
N LEU A 79 18.54 26.97 -6.63
CA LEU A 79 17.33 26.15 -6.45
C LEU A 79 17.61 24.90 -5.61
N TYR A 80 18.82 24.34 -5.70
CA TYR A 80 19.24 23.21 -4.85
C TYR A 80 19.32 23.67 -3.38
N ASP A 81 19.92 24.83 -3.11
CA ASP A 81 19.98 25.38 -1.75
C ASP A 81 18.57 25.67 -1.20
N LEU A 82 17.69 26.24 -2.03
CA LEU A 82 16.31 26.55 -1.65
C LEU A 82 15.51 25.27 -1.31
N LEU A 83 15.49 24.28 -2.21
CA LEU A 83 14.61 23.11 -2.06
C LEU A 83 15.22 21.97 -1.23
N CYS A 84 16.55 21.80 -1.26
CA CYS A 84 17.24 20.68 -0.60
C CYS A 84 17.89 21.05 0.74
N ARG A 85 18.15 22.34 1.02
CA ARG A 85 18.77 22.74 2.30
C ARG A 85 17.85 23.55 3.18
N ARG A 86 17.22 24.60 2.64
CA ARG A 86 16.46 25.54 3.46
C ARG A 86 15.35 26.22 2.64
N PRO A 87 14.13 25.65 2.62
CA PRO A 87 13.02 26.23 1.87
C PRO A 87 12.54 27.54 2.49
N ASN A 88 12.62 27.67 3.81
CA ASN A 88 12.26 28.88 4.53
C ASN A 88 13.03 28.98 5.85
N LYS A 89 12.69 30.00 6.65
CA LYS A 89 13.47 30.32 7.86
C LYS A 89 13.28 29.36 9.03
N TRP A 90 12.23 28.55 9.04
CA TRP A 90 11.80 27.79 10.22
C TRP A 90 11.50 26.30 9.98
N GLN A 91 11.53 25.82 8.73
CA GLN A 91 11.34 24.40 8.41
C GLN A 91 12.59 23.79 7.79
N THR A 92 12.81 22.52 8.10
CA THR A 92 13.70 21.67 7.31
C THR A 92 13.04 21.33 5.96
N PRO A 93 13.82 20.94 4.94
CA PRO A 93 13.30 20.48 3.65
C PRO A 93 12.33 19.30 3.78
N PHE A 94 12.59 18.40 4.74
CA PHE A 94 11.74 17.24 5.01
C PHE A 94 10.38 17.68 5.54
N GLU A 95 10.33 18.45 6.62
CA GLU A 95 9.08 18.93 7.24
C GLU A 95 8.25 19.78 6.26
N TRP A 96 8.93 20.58 5.43
CA TRP A 96 8.27 21.39 4.42
C TRP A 96 7.63 20.54 3.32
N ARG A 97 8.36 19.57 2.75
CA ARG A 97 7.80 18.63 1.75
C ARG A 97 6.66 17.80 2.35
N GLU A 98 6.80 17.36 3.59
CA GLU A 98 5.82 16.53 4.28
C GLU A 98 4.50 17.28 4.40
N MET A 99 4.55 18.52 4.90
CA MET A 99 3.38 19.37 5.02
C MET A 99 2.78 19.72 3.65
N MET A 100 3.60 20.01 2.64
CA MET A 100 3.13 20.35 1.29
C MET A 100 2.44 19.16 0.61
N GLN A 101 3.01 17.96 0.71
CA GLN A 101 2.39 16.73 0.21
C GLN A 101 1.13 16.37 1.01
N GLY A 102 1.13 16.64 2.32
CA GLY A 102 -0.06 16.53 3.16
C GLY A 102 -1.20 17.46 2.70
N HIS A 103 -0.89 18.72 2.36
CA HIS A 103 -1.86 19.64 1.76
C HIS A 103 -2.42 19.12 0.44
N LEU A 104 -1.59 18.58 -0.44
CA LEU A 104 -2.03 17.93 -1.69
C LEU A 104 -2.95 16.74 -1.42
N GLY A 105 -2.59 15.85 -0.51
CA GLY A 105 -3.40 14.68 -0.16
C GLY A 105 -4.75 15.04 0.47
N MET A 106 -4.79 16.07 1.32
CA MET A 106 -6.01 16.44 2.04
C MET A 106 -6.93 17.40 1.27
N ARG A 107 -6.36 18.35 0.53
CA ARG A 107 -7.07 19.50 -0.06
C ARG A 107 -6.89 19.60 -1.58
N GLY A 108 -6.08 18.71 -2.17
CA GLY A 108 -5.80 18.72 -3.61
C GLY A 108 -4.92 19.86 -4.08
N ASN A 109 -4.49 20.74 -3.18
CA ASN A 109 -3.76 21.95 -3.52
C ASN A 109 -2.73 22.25 -2.44
N ALA A 110 -1.56 22.72 -2.86
CA ALA A 110 -0.56 23.25 -1.95
C ALA A 110 0.07 24.52 -2.55
N PHE A 111 0.29 25.51 -1.69
CA PHE A 111 0.67 26.86 -2.11
C PHE A 111 1.88 27.33 -1.31
N ASN A 112 2.83 27.97 -1.99
CA ASN A 112 3.88 28.76 -1.36
C ASN A 112 3.86 30.18 -1.92
N HIS A 113 3.98 31.16 -1.05
CA HIS A 113 4.35 32.50 -1.47
C HIS A 113 5.85 32.54 -1.77
N ILE A 114 6.19 33.00 -2.96
CA ILE A 114 7.56 33.16 -3.44
C ILE A 114 8.06 34.51 -2.91
N VAL A 115 9.01 34.47 -1.98
CA VAL A 115 9.65 35.67 -1.45
C VAL A 115 10.96 35.88 -2.20
N ALA A 116 11.09 37.03 -2.85
CA ALA A 116 12.29 37.44 -3.56
C ALA A 116 12.99 38.62 -2.87
N ASP A 117 14.32 38.71 -3.03
CA ASP A 117 15.10 39.88 -2.63
C ASP A 117 14.89 41.08 -3.57
N ARG A 118 15.50 42.23 -3.25
CA ARG A 118 15.42 43.43 -4.09
C ARG A 118 16.06 43.27 -5.47
N ARG A 119 16.84 42.21 -5.69
CA ARG A 119 17.50 41.88 -6.96
C ARG A 119 16.69 40.86 -7.77
N GLY A 120 15.57 40.36 -7.25
CA GLY A 120 14.70 39.37 -7.89
C GLY A 120 15.10 37.93 -7.61
N ASN A 121 16.09 37.65 -6.76
CA ASN A 121 16.46 36.28 -6.40
C ASN A 121 15.47 35.72 -5.38
N ILE A 122 14.95 34.51 -5.61
CA ILE A 122 14.07 33.82 -4.67
C ILE A 122 14.86 33.41 -3.42
N THR A 123 14.45 33.88 -2.25
CA THR A 123 15.13 33.59 -0.97
C THR A 123 14.40 32.59 -0.10
N ASP A 124 13.06 32.63 -0.11
CA ASP A 124 12.24 31.80 0.75
C ASP A 124 10.94 31.39 0.04
N LEU A 125 10.50 30.16 0.29
CA LEU A 125 9.18 29.63 -0.07
C LEU A 125 8.34 29.54 1.20
N VAL A 126 7.44 30.50 1.37
CA VAL A 126 6.60 30.61 2.57
C VAL A 126 5.29 29.86 2.34
N PRO A 127 5.02 28.77 3.07
CA PRO A 127 3.82 27.98 2.84
C PRO A 127 2.56 28.76 3.21
N MET A 128 1.55 28.67 2.34
CA MET A 128 0.23 29.21 2.57
C MET A 128 -0.76 28.07 2.79
N HIS A 129 -1.51 28.14 3.88
CA HIS A 129 -2.53 27.14 4.18
C HIS A 129 -3.64 27.17 3.11
N PRO A 130 -3.98 26.05 2.44
CA PRO A 130 -4.89 26.08 1.29
C PRO A 130 -6.30 26.60 1.62
N ASP A 131 -6.83 26.31 2.82
CA ASP A 131 -8.16 26.82 3.24
C ASP A 131 -8.22 28.36 3.38
N ARG A 132 -7.07 29.04 3.36
CA ARG A 132 -6.97 30.50 3.43
C ARG A 132 -6.69 31.15 2.09
N VAL A 133 -6.55 30.35 1.03
CA VAL A 133 -6.31 30.81 -0.33
C VAL A 133 -7.60 30.65 -1.13
N SER A 134 -7.97 31.70 -1.86
CA SER A 134 -9.03 31.64 -2.87
C SER A 134 -8.48 32.15 -4.19
N ILE A 135 -8.89 31.53 -5.29
CA ILE A 135 -8.47 31.92 -6.64
C ILE A 135 -9.62 32.72 -7.27
N GLU A 136 -9.31 33.88 -7.81
CA GLU A 136 -10.26 34.73 -8.54
C GLU A 136 -9.81 34.84 -9.99
N LEU A 137 -10.67 34.40 -10.91
CA LEU A 137 -10.49 34.64 -12.34
C LEU A 137 -10.69 36.12 -12.63
N LEU A 138 -9.76 36.69 -13.38
CA LEU A 138 -9.83 38.08 -13.82
C LEU A 138 -10.63 38.15 -15.11
N ASP A 139 -11.48 39.17 -15.22
CA ASP A 139 -12.24 39.47 -16.43
C ASP A 139 -11.30 40.12 -17.48
N THR A 140 -10.41 39.30 -18.02
CA THR A 140 -9.39 39.67 -19.01
C THR A 140 -9.46 38.70 -20.19
N SER A 141 -9.10 39.16 -21.39
CA SER A 141 -9.10 38.33 -22.60
C SER A 141 -8.14 37.15 -22.56
N GLU A 142 -7.24 37.11 -21.58
CA GLU A 142 -6.13 36.14 -21.48
C GLU A 142 -6.37 35.01 -20.45
N PHE A 143 -7.57 34.91 -19.88
CA PHE A 143 -7.90 33.91 -18.83
C PHE A 143 -6.93 33.96 -17.64
N ASP A 144 -6.54 35.16 -17.21
CA ASP A 144 -5.65 35.35 -16.06
C ASP A 144 -6.39 35.21 -14.72
N TYR A 145 -5.66 34.95 -13.65
CA TYR A 145 -6.22 34.80 -12.31
C TYR A 145 -5.24 35.25 -11.23
N ARG A 146 -5.79 35.59 -10.05
CA ARG A 146 -5.02 36.00 -8.88
C ARG A 146 -5.39 35.21 -7.64
N TYR A 147 -4.48 35.20 -6.68
CA TYR A 147 -4.66 34.56 -5.39
C TYR A 147 -5.07 35.60 -4.34
N LYS A 148 -6.14 35.33 -3.59
CA LYS A 148 -6.49 36.06 -2.37
C LYS A 148 -6.16 35.19 -1.17
N TYR A 149 -5.21 35.63 -0.36
CA TYR A 149 -4.84 34.97 0.89
C TYR A 149 -5.42 35.75 2.07
N THR A 150 -6.09 35.06 2.98
CA THR A 150 -6.55 35.65 4.24
C THR A 150 -5.61 35.21 5.36
N ASP A 151 -4.92 36.15 5.99
CA ASP A 151 -3.97 35.82 7.06
C ASP A 151 -4.67 35.35 8.35
N ARG A 152 -3.88 34.98 9.35
CA ARG A 152 -4.40 34.56 10.68
C ARG A 152 -5.14 35.67 11.44
N PHE A 153 -4.94 36.93 11.07
CA PHE A 153 -5.57 38.11 11.66
C PHE A 153 -6.78 38.59 10.85
N GLY A 154 -7.16 37.87 9.78
CA GLY A 154 -8.28 38.21 8.91
C GLY A 154 -7.96 39.27 7.85
N GLN A 155 -6.71 39.69 7.70
CA GLN A 155 -6.30 40.63 6.65
C GLN A 155 -6.17 39.90 5.33
N GLN A 156 -6.79 40.46 4.28
CA GLN A 156 -6.69 39.91 2.94
C GLN A 156 -5.51 40.53 2.19
N GLN A 157 -4.68 39.67 1.64
CA GLN A 157 -3.58 40.00 0.75
C GLN A 157 -3.88 39.41 -0.62
N VAL A 158 -3.53 40.15 -1.66
CA VAL A 158 -3.73 39.75 -3.04
C VAL A 158 -2.36 39.51 -3.66
N PHE A 159 -2.18 38.34 -4.25
CA PHE A 159 -0.96 37.94 -4.94
C PHE A 159 -1.25 37.67 -6.41
N THR A 160 -0.32 38.07 -7.26
CA THR A 160 -0.33 37.74 -8.68
C THR A 160 0.07 36.28 -8.90
N ARG A 161 -0.16 35.76 -10.11
CA ARG A 161 0.17 34.38 -10.46
C ARG A 161 1.66 34.04 -10.28
N GLY A 162 2.56 34.99 -10.56
CA GLY A 162 4.02 34.80 -10.42
C GLY A 162 4.54 34.88 -8.98
N GLU A 163 3.74 35.36 -8.03
CA GLU A 163 4.15 35.48 -6.61
C GLU A 163 3.78 34.25 -5.78
N VAL A 164 3.09 33.29 -6.38
CA VAL A 164 2.61 32.08 -5.70
C VAL A 164 2.99 30.85 -6.51
N TRP A 165 3.78 29.98 -5.91
CA TRP A 165 3.98 28.65 -6.43
C TRP A 165 2.82 27.75 -5.99
N HIS A 166 2.03 27.29 -6.96
CA HIS A 166 0.86 26.44 -6.74
C HIS A 166 1.07 25.06 -7.33
N ILE A 167 1.13 24.06 -6.45
CA ILE A 167 1.09 22.65 -6.85
C ILE A 167 -0.37 22.20 -6.77
N ARG A 168 -0.90 21.72 -7.89
CA ARG A 168 -2.28 21.22 -8.01
C ARG A 168 -2.29 19.71 -8.16
N GLY A 169 -3.18 19.03 -7.43
CA GLY A 169 -3.51 17.63 -7.64
C GLY A 169 -4.38 17.42 -8.88
N LEU A 170 -5.18 16.36 -8.88
CA LEU A 170 -6.16 16.12 -9.93
C LEU A 170 -7.15 17.29 -10.00
N SER A 171 -7.36 17.88 -11.18
CA SER A 171 -8.18 19.08 -11.38
C SER A 171 -9.21 18.83 -12.48
N SER A 172 -10.37 19.47 -12.40
CA SER A 172 -11.41 19.43 -13.43
C SER A 172 -11.39 20.63 -14.38
N ASP A 173 -10.82 21.76 -13.94
CA ASP A 173 -10.78 23.03 -14.68
C ASP A 173 -9.36 23.44 -15.10
N GLY A 174 -8.34 22.73 -14.60
CA GLY A 174 -6.92 23.04 -14.83
C GLY A 174 -6.38 24.16 -13.94
N ILE A 175 -7.21 24.78 -13.11
CA ILE A 175 -6.86 25.95 -12.28
C ILE A 175 -6.72 25.51 -10.82
N VAL A 176 -7.73 24.82 -10.28
CA VAL A 176 -7.79 24.36 -8.89
C VAL A 176 -7.81 22.83 -8.85
N GLY A 177 -6.99 22.24 -7.98
CA GLY A 177 -7.06 20.82 -7.67
C GLY A 177 -8.34 20.48 -6.90
N MET A 178 -8.96 19.36 -7.22
CA MET A 178 -10.13 18.88 -6.50
C MET A 178 -9.74 18.37 -5.11
N ASN A 179 -10.56 18.66 -4.11
CA ASN A 179 -10.35 18.21 -2.74
C ASN A 179 -10.71 16.71 -2.61
N PRO A 180 -9.75 15.80 -2.35
CA PRO A 180 -10.02 14.36 -2.29
C PRO A 180 -11.02 13.99 -1.19
N ILE A 181 -10.89 14.62 -0.02
CA ILE A 181 -11.74 14.35 1.15
C ILE A 181 -13.18 14.80 0.90
N GLU A 182 -13.36 15.90 0.17
CA GLU A 182 -14.70 16.37 -0.21
C GLU A 182 -15.35 15.44 -1.23
N ILE A 183 -14.59 14.96 -2.22
CA ILE A 183 -15.07 13.99 -3.22
C ILE A 183 -15.54 12.70 -2.54
N ALA A 184 -14.74 12.14 -1.61
CA ALA A 184 -15.09 10.91 -0.91
C ALA A 184 -15.78 11.15 0.44
N ARG A 185 -16.46 12.29 0.61
CA ARG A 185 -17.11 12.63 1.89
C ARG A 185 -18.08 11.58 2.39
N GLU A 186 -18.72 10.81 1.50
CA GLU A 186 -19.65 9.75 1.90
C GLU A 186 -18.93 8.58 2.57
N ALA A 187 -17.81 8.12 2.01
CA ALA A 187 -17.00 7.04 2.58
C ALA A 187 -16.39 7.47 3.92
N VAL A 188 -15.81 8.68 3.98
CA VAL A 188 -15.24 9.25 5.21
C VAL A 188 -16.34 9.50 6.25
N GLY A 189 -17.47 10.04 5.84
CA GLY A 189 -18.62 10.30 6.70
C GLY A 189 -19.24 9.01 7.27
N LEU A 190 -19.24 7.92 6.50
CA LEU A 190 -19.66 6.61 6.96
C LEU A 190 -18.68 6.05 8.01
N GLY A 191 -17.37 6.18 7.77
CA GLY A 191 -16.34 5.81 8.75
C GLY A 191 -16.46 6.58 10.06
N LEU A 192 -16.66 7.89 10.00
CA LEU A 192 -16.89 8.74 11.17
C LEU A 192 -18.16 8.34 11.93
N ALA A 193 -19.25 8.05 11.22
CA ALA A 193 -20.50 7.61 11.83
C ALA A 193 -20.34 6.24 12.51
N ALA A 194 -19.63 5.30 11.87
CA ALA A 194 -19.31 4.01 12.46
C ALA A 194 -18.42 4.17 13.70
N GLN A 195 -17.43 5.08 13.67
CA GLN A 195 -16.61 5.42 14.84
C GLN A 195 -17.46 5.91 16.02
N ASP A 196 -18.34 6.88 15.77
CA ASP A 196 -19.23 7.46 16.78
C ASP A 196 -20.25 6.44 17.33
N TYR A 197 -20.86 5.63 16.45
CA TYR A 197 -21.74 4.54 16.86
C TYR A 197 -21.02 3.57 17.81
N GLY A 198 -19.83 3.08 17.42
CA GLY A 198 -19.05 2.18 18.25
C GLY A 198 -18.65 2.81 19.59
N ALA A 199 -18.23 4.08 19.58
CA ALA A 199 -17.90 4.80 20.81
C ALA A 199 -19.11 4.88 21.76
N ARG A 200 -20.29 5.22 21.26
CA ARG A 200 -21.53 5.27 22.05
C ARG A 200 -21.97 3.89 22.53
N PHE A 201 -21.81 2.86 21.70
CA PHE A 201 -22.11 1.48 22.04
C PHE A 201 -21.27 1.00 23.23
N PHE A 202 -19.94 1.17 23.16
CA PHE A 202 -19.05 0.80 24.27
C PHE A 202 -19.19 1.73 25.47
N GLN A 203 -19.50 3.01 25.26
CA GLN A 203 -19.84 3.92 26.35
C GLN A 203 -21.07 3.43 27.13
N ASN A 204 -21.97 2.66 26.50
CA ASN A 204 -23.16 2.07 27.13
C ASN A 204 -22.96 0.60 27.49
N ASP A 205 -21.75 0.23 27.95
CA ASP A 205 -21.40 -1.12 28.42
C ASP A 205 -21.65 -2.24 27.40
N ALA A 206 -21.50 -1.91 26.10
CA ALA A 206 -21.75 -2.82 24.98
C ALA A 206 -23.17 -3.43 24.99
N LYS A 207 -24.14 -2.73 25.61
CA LYS A 207 -25.54 -3.08 25.55
C LYS A 207 -26.25 -2.22 24.51
N PRO A 208 -27.21 -2.79 23.75
CA PRO A 208 -28.04 -2.00 22.85
C PRO A 208 -28.71 -0.90 23.66
N GLY A 209 -28.59 0.33 23.18
CA GLY A 209 -29.27 1.46 23.80
C GLY A 209 -30.78 1.28 23.62
N GLY A 210 -31.46 0.76 24.65
CA GLY A 210 -32.91 0.75 24.71
C GLY A 210 -33.52 -0.59 25.10
N GLY A 211 -34.59 -0.47 25.85
CA GLY A 211 -35.62 -1.47 26.04
C GLY A 211 -36.93 -0.73 26.19
N TRP A 212 -38.05 -1.42 26.06
CA TRP A 212 -39.34 -0.83 26.40
C TRP A 212 -39.83 -1.40 27.72
N ILE A 213 -40.44 -0.53 28.52
CA ILE A 213 -41.12 -0.94 29.74
C ILE A 213 -42.59 -1.13 29.38
N GLU A 214 -43.05 -2.36 29.51
CA GLU A 214 -44.46 -2.69 29.42
C GLU A 214 -45.10 -2.43 30.78
N PHE A 215 -46.05 -1.49 30.83
CA PHE A 215 -46.85 -1.20 32.01
C PHE A 215 -48.28 -1.66 31.77
N PRO A 216 -48.82 -2.63 32.54
CA PRO A 216 -50.18 -3.14 32.35
C PRO A 216 -51.27 -2.13 32.75
N GLY A 217 -50.94 -1.04 33.43
CA GLY A 217 -51.88 0.01 33.84
C GLY A 217 -51.75 1.32 33.03
N SER A 218 -52.50 2.36 33.46
CA SER A 218 -52.39 3.71 32.92
C SER A 218 -51.85 4.69 33.96
N PHE A 219 -50.96 5.59 33.57
CA PHE A 219 -50.55 6.70 34.44
C PHE A 219 -51.74 7.65 34.66
N LYS A 220 -51.95 8.11 35.90
CA LYS A 220 -53.03 9.06 36.25
C LYS A 220 -52.92 10.38 35.50
N ASP A 221 -51.69 10.89 35.33
CA ASP A 221 -51.41 12.17 34.67
C ASP A 221 -50.14 12.11 33.82
N LYS A 222 -50.02 13.04 32.84
CA LYS A 222 -48.79 13.22 32.05
C LYS A 222 -47.57 13.54 32.93
N ALA A 223 -47.77 14.24 34.05
CA ALA A 223 -46.72 14.57 35.01
C ALA A 223 -46.16 13.32 35.71
N ALA A 224 -47.03 12.39 36.13
CA ALA A 224 -46.61 11.13 36.76
C ALA A 224 -45.78 10.26 35.80
N ARG A 225 -46.13 10.25 34.50
CA ARG A 225 -45.34 9.56 33.47
C ARG A 225 -43.97 10.19 33.25
N ALA A 226 -43.87 11.53 33.33
CA ALA A 226 -42.60 12.24 33.19
C ALA A 226 -41.67 11.98 34.38
N GLN A 227 -42.20 12.05 35.60
CA GLN A 227 -41.44 11.75 36.82
C GLN A 227 -40.91 10.31 36.82
N PHE A 228 -41.73 9.32 36.43
CA PHE A 228 -41.27 7.94 36.32
C PHE A 228 -40.15 7.77 35.28
N ARG A 229 -40.25 8.46 34.13
CA ARG A 229 -39.20 8.43 33.10
C ARG A 229 -37.89 8.99 33.65
N GLU A 230 -37.96 10.13 34.34
CA GLU A 230 -36.79 10.80 34.90
C GLU A 230 -36.15 9.95 36.00
N SER A 231 -36.94 9.43 36.95
CA SER A 231 -36.44 8.56 38.01
C SER A 231 -35.81 7.26 37.46
N PHE A 232 -36.41 6.68 36.41
CA PHE A 232 -35.85 5.50 35.77
C PHE A 232 -34.54 5.82 35.03
N GLN A 233 -34.46 6.98 34.35
CA GLN A 233 -33.24 7.42 33.68
C GLN A 233 -32.11 7.70 34.68
N GLU A 234 -32.39 8.36 35.81
CA GLU A 234 -31.40 8.59 36.88
C GLU A 234 -30.90 7.27 37.50
N ALA A 235 -31.79 6.31 37.70
CA ALA A 235 -31.46 4.99 38.24
C ALA A 235 -30.61 4.13 37.28
N GLN A 236 -30.56 4.47 35.99
CA GLN A 236 -29.87 3.70 34.94
C GLN A 236 -28.73 4.46 34.23
N THR A 237 -28.43 5.69 34.66
CA THR A 237 -27.36 6.53 34.07
C THR A 237 -26.21 6.77 35.05
N GLY A 238 -25.06 7.20 34.51
CA GLY A 238 -23.88 7.54 35.32
C GLY A 238 -23.31 6.37 36.13
N LEU A 239 -23.04 6.60 37.41
CA LEU A 239 -22.52 5.60 38.36
C LEU A 239 -23.52 4.49 38.72
N ASN A 240 -24.79 4.62 38.32
CA ASN A 240 -25.83 3.63 38.56
C ASN A 240 -25.98 2.62 37.42
N ARG A 241 -25.16 2.72 36.36
CA ARG A 241 -25.12 1.75 35.27
C ARG A 241 -24.80 0.35 35.78
N GLY A 242 -25.54 -0.65 35.29
CA GLY A 242 -25.41 -2.04 35.73
C GLY A 242 -26.09 -2.39 37.05
N LYS A 243 -26.71 -1.42 37.75
CA LYS A 243 -27.55 -1.72 38.93
C LYS A 243 -28.88 -2.33 38.50
N ILE A 244 -29.33 -3.33 39.25
CA ILE A 244 -30.62 -3.99 39.03
C ILE A 244 -31.74 -2.97 39.25
N ALA A 245 -32.49 -2.66 38.18
CA ALA A 245 -33.69 -1.83 38.28
C ALA A 245 -34.80 -2.62 38.97
N VAL A 246 -35.32 -2.10 40.08
CA VAL A 246 -36.52 -2.63 40.72
C VAL A 246 -37.72 -1.94 40.09
N LEU A 247 -38.59 -2.72 39.45
CA LEU A 247 -39.79 -2.23 38.78
C LEU A 247 -41.02 -2.55 39.64
N GLU A 248 -41.81 -1.53 39.96
CA GLU A 248 -43.03 -1.67 40.76
C GLU A 248 -44.26 -1.99 39.87
N LEU A 249 -45.36 -2.41 40.50
CA LEU A 249 -46.69 -2.52 39.87
C LEU A 249 -46.78 -3.48 38.66
N GLY A 250 -45.96 -4.54 38.64
CA GLY A 250 -45.99 -5.55 37.58
C GLY A 250 -45.44 -5.09 36.22
N MET A 251 -44.69 -3.97 36.21
CA MET A 251 -43.96 -3.51 35.02
C MET A 251 -42.90 -4.54 34.58
N LYS A 252 -42.80 -4.78 33.28
CA LYS A 252 -41.79 -5.67 32.68
C LYS A 252 -40.85 -4.86 31.79
N PHE A 253 -39.55 -5.02 31.97
CA PHE A 253 -38.55 -4.47 31.05
C PHE A 253 -38.19 -5.51 30.00
N HIS A 254 -38.42 -5.17 28.74
CA HIS A 254 -38.00 -5.97 27.60
C HIS A 254 -36.70 -5.36 27.04
N GLU A 255 -35.59 -6.04 27.27
CA GLU A 255 -34.29 -5.66 26.73
C GLU A 255 -34.26 -5.95 25.22
N LEU A 256 -33.83 -4.98 24.42
CA LEU A 256 -33.50 -5.25 23.02
C LEU A 256 -32.21 -6.08 23.01
N GLY A 257 -32.29 -7.33 22.57
CA GLY A 257 -31.11 -8.20 22.47
C GLY A 257 -30.11 -7.74 21.40
N LEU A 258 -28.83 -8.03 21.63
CA LEU A 258 -27.77 -7.92 20.62
C LEU A 258 -28.04 -8.96 19.52
N THR A 259 -28.51 -8.52 18.35
CA THR A 259 -28.66 -9.39 17.18
C THR A 259 -27.31 -9.60 16.47
N ASN A 260 -27.20 -10.66 15.64
CA ASN A 260 -26.06 -11.00 14.75
C ASN A 260 -25.51 -9.87 13.83
N LYS A 261 -26.05 -8.64 13.93
CA LYS A 261 -25.57 -7.43 13.26
C LYS A 261 -24.23 -6.92 13.80
N ASP A 262 -23.85 -7.25 15.03
CA ASP A 262 -22.60 -6.73 15.60
C ASP A 262 -21.34 -7.40 15.01
N SER A 263 -21.44 -8.68 14.62
CA SER A 263 -20.40 -9.33 13.81
C SER A 263 -20.27 -8.67 12.42
N GLN A 264 -21.39 -8.28 11.80
CA GLN A 264 -21.39 -7.54 10.53
C GLN A 264 -20.85 -6.09 10.68
N PHE A 265 -20.95 -5.49 11.87
CA PHE A 265 -20.40 -4.15 12.12
C PHE A 265 -18.87 -4.13 12.10
N LEU A 266 -18.22 -5.15 12.67
CA LEU A 266 -16.76 -5.28 12.62
C LEU A 266 -16.26 -5.47 11.18
N GLU A 267 -16.93 -6.34 10.42
CA GLU A 267 -16.63 -6.54 8.99
C GLU A 267 -16.83 -5.25 8.18
N ALA A 268 -17.90 -4.51 8.44
CA ALA A 268 -18.15 -3.22 7.79
C ALA A 268 -17.02 -2.20 8.10
N ARG A 269 -16.53 -2.15 9.34
CA ARG A 269 -15.38 -1.29 9.69
C ARG A 269 -14.10 -1.73 9.00
N GLN A 270 -13.87 -3.03 8.86
CA GLN A 270 -12.70 -3.52 8.14
C GLN A 270 -12.75 -3.12 6.65
N TYR A 271 -13.91 -3.26 6.01
CA TYR A 271 -14.10 -2.82 4.62
C TYR A 271 -13.92 -1.30 4.45
N GLN A 272 -14.31 -0.50 5.44
CA GLN A 272 -14.09 0.95 5.42
C GLN A 272 -12.61 1.34 5.35
N VAL A 273 -11.71 0.54 5.94
CA VAL A 273 -10.27 0.80 5.85
C VAL A 273 -9.82 0.72 4.40
N SER A 274 -10.19 -0.35 3.71
CA SER A 274 -9.86 -0.56 2.29
C SER A 274 -10.52 0.50 1.40
N ASP A 275 -11.76 0.87 1.69
CA ASP A 275 -12.51 1.90 0.97
C ASP A 275 -11.80 3.26 1.05
N ILE A 276 -11.42 3.69 2.25
CA ILE A 276 -10.74 4.99 2.42
C ILE A 276 -9.33 4.95 1.82
N ALA A 277 -8.59 3.85 1.99
CA ALA A 277 -7.25 3.70 1.44
C ALA A 277 -7.24 3.78 -0.09
N ARG A 278 -8.28 3.26 -0.76
CA ARG A 278 -8.43 3.31 -2.22
C ARG A 278 -8.45 4.74 -2.77
N MET A 279 -9.07 5.68 -2.03
CA MET A 279 -9.13 7.09 -2.44
C MET A 279 -7.72 7.70 -2.55
N PHE A 280 -6.83 7.35 -1.63
CA PHE A 280 -5.46 7.84 -1.60
C PHE A 280 -4.50 7.03 -2.47
N ARG A 281 -4.98 5.94 -3.09
CA ARG A 281 -4.14 4.93 -3.77
C ARG A 281 -3.03 4.38 -2.87
N VAL A 282 -3.31 4.25 -1.57
CA VAL A 282 -2.40 3.66 -0.60
C VAL A 282 -2.79 2.20 -0.39
N PRO A 283 -1.86 1.24 -0.58
CA PRO A 283 -2.13 -0.15 -0.28
C PRO A 283 -2.55 -0.39 1.19
N PRO A 284 -3.51 -1.29 1.46
CA PRO A 284 -3.99 -1.56 2.82
C PRO A 284 -2.89 -1.99 3.81
N HIS A 285 -1.87 -2.70 3.34
CA HIS A 285 -0.78 -3.17 4.19
C HIS A 285 0.08 -2.02 4.76
N LEU A 286 0.20 -0.89 4.06
CA LEU A 286 0.93 0.29 4.56
C LEU A 286 0.16 1.04 5.66
N VAL A 287 -1.15 0.85 5.75
CA VAL A 287 -2.00 1.41 6.82
C VAL A 287 -2.29 0.41 7.95
N GLY A 288 -1.65 -0.77 7.91
CA GLY A 288 -1.73 -1.79 8.95
C GLY A 288 -2.84 -2.83 8.78
N ASP A 289 -3.52 -2.89 7.62
CA ASP A 289 -4.49 -3.94 7.32
C ASP A 289 -3.83 -5.07 6.50
N LEU A 290 -3.54 -6.19 7.18
CA LEU A 290 -2.92 -7.38 6.61
C LEU A 290 -3.91 -8.55 6.44
N SER A 291 -5.21 -8.32 6.66
CA SER A 291 -6.21 -9.39 6.77
C SER A 291 -6.35 -10.31 5.55
N LYS A 292 -5.98 -9.84 4.36
CA LYS A 292 -6.00 -10.60 3.10
C LYS A 292 -4.64 -10.65 2.40
N ALA A 293 -3.57 -10.28 3.10
CA ALA A 293 -2.25 -10.13 2.52
C ALA A 293 -1.39 -11.40 2.69
N THR A 294 -0.78 -11.86 1.60
CA THR A 294 0.32 -12.85 1.61
C THR A 294 1.64 -12.14 1.30
N PHE A 295 2.79 -12.71 1.70
CA PHE A 295 4.10 -12.06 1.49
C PHE A 295 4.36 -11.65 0.03
N SER A 296 4.12 -12.55 -0.93
CA SER A 296 4.28 -12.26 -2.37
C SER A 296 3.34 -11.17 -2.88
N ASN A 297 2.13 -11.06 -2.32
CA ASN A 297 1.17 -10.02 -2.67
C ASN A 297 1.59 -8.65 -2.09
N ILE A 298 2.26 -8.62 -0.93
CA ILE A 298 2.74 -7.38 -0.30
C ILE A 298 3.88 -6.75 -1.10
N GLU A 299 4.83 -7.55 -1.59
CA GLU A 299 5.93 -7.07 -2.44
C GLU A 299 5.38 -6.42 -3.71
N GLN A 300 4.45 -7.08 -4.41
CA GLN A 300 3.83 -6.53 -5.60
C GLN A 300 3.04 -5.25 -5.29
N GLN A 301 2.26 -5.22 -4.21
CA GLN A 301 1.53 -4.00 -3.80
C GLN A 301 2.47 -2.85 -3.42
N SER A 302 3.64 -3.14 -2.86
CA SER A 302 4.66 -2.13 -2.54
C SER A 302 5.24 -1.53 -3.83
N LEU A 303 5.49 -2.36 -4.85
CA LEU A 303 5.90 -1.90 -6.17
C LEU A 303 4.81 -1.07 -6.85
N ASP A 304 3.56 -1.54 -6.83
CA ASP A 304 2.41 -0.83 -7.39
C ASP A 304 2.24 0.56 -6.75
N PHE A 305 2.50 0.69 -5.45
CA PHE A 305 2.48 1.98 -4.75
C PHE A 305 3.55 2.94 -5.28
N VAL A 306 4.77 2.45 -5.51
CA VAL A 306 5.84 3.28 -6.09
C VAL A 306 5.42 3.75 -7.49
N ILE A 307 5.02 2.83 -8.37
CA ILE A 307 4.73 3.10 -9.78
C ILE A 307 3.49 3.97 -9.96
N HIS A 308 2.38 3.64 -9.29
CA HIS A 308 1.06 4.23 -9.59
C HIS A 308 0.64 5.35 -8.63
N THR A 309 1.39 5.55 -7.55
CA THR A 309 1.11 6.57 -6.54
C THR A 309 2.28 7.53 -6.40
N MET A 310 3.47 7.04 -6.06
CA MET A 310 4.61 7.92 -5.75
C MET A 310 5.21 8.57 -7.01
N THR A 311 5.42 7.83 -8.09
CA THR A 311 5.97 8.38 -9.34
C THR A 311 5.09 9.51 -9.92
N PRO A 312 3.75 9.39 -10.01
CA PRO A 312 2.90 10.50 -10.44
C PRO A 312 2.94 11.73 -9.52
N TRP A 313 3.22 11.55 -8.22
CA TRP A 313 3.43 12.68 -7.31
C TRP A 313 4.79 13.34 -7.54
N ALA A 314 5.86 12.56 -7.72
CA ALA A 314 7.18 13.07 -8.07
C ALA A 314 7.15 13.90 -9.36
N GLU A 315 6.64 13.32 -10.45
CA GLU A 315 6.51 14.00 -11.74
C GLU A 315 5.74 15.32 -11.63
N ARG A 316 4.65 15.33 -10.85
CA ARG A 316 3.85 16.54 -10.63
C ARG A 316 4.63 17.63 -9.90
N TRP A 317 5.47 17.26 -8.95
CA TRP A 317 6.34 18.21 -8.26
C TRP A 317 7.45 18.71 -9.18
N GLU A 318 8.14 17.80 -9.87
CA GLU A 318 9.23 18.09 -10.82
C GLU A 318 8.75 19.06 -11.90
N SER A 319 7.70 18.69 -12.64
CA SER A 319 7.07 19.54 -13.67
C SER A 319 6.64 20.91 -13.12
N SER A 320 6.14 20.97 -11.88
CA SER A 320 5.69 22.23 -11.26
C SER A 320 6.86 23.14 -10.88
N ILE A 321 7.96 22.56 -10.37
CA ILE A 321 9.20 23.27 -10.08
C ILE A 321 9.79 23.82 -11.38
N GLU A 322 9.89 22.99 -12.40
CA GLU A 322 10.45 23.36 -13.70
C GLU A 322 9.64 24.47 -14.38
N THR A 323 8.30 24.41 -14.29
CA THR A 323 7.45 25.43 -14.93
C THR A 323 7.41 26.75 -14.17
N THR A 324 7.53 26.73 -12.84
CA THR A 324 7.25 27.93 -12.01
C THR A 324 8.50 28.57 -11.42
N LEU A 325 9.51 27.78 -11.06
CA LEU A 325 10.70 28.25 -10.34
C LEU A 325 11.93 28.38 -11.24
N LEU A 326 12.00 27.63 -12.34
CA LEU A 326 13.06 27.80 -13.34
C LEU A 326 12.68 28.88 -14.35
N LEU A 327 13.69 29.63 -14.80
CA LEU A 327 13.53 30.67 -15.83
C LEU A 327 13.74 30.05 -17.22
N GLU A 328 13.34 30.76 -18.28
CA GLU A 328 13.55 30.29 -19.67
C GLU A 328 15.04 30.00 -19.99
N GLU A 329 15.96 30.71 -19.35
CA GLU A 329 17.40 30.51 -19.48
C GLU A 329 17.89 29.19 -18.87
N ASP A 330 17.11 28.59 -17.96
CA ASP A 330 17.40 27.33 -17.27
C ASP A 330 16.77 26.12 -17.99
N GLY A 331 16.40 26.25 -19.27
CA GLY A 331 15.74 25.17 -20.02
C GLY A 331 16.57 23.89 -20.21
N ASP A 332 17.85 23.90 -19.83
CA ASP A 332 18.72 22.72 -19.78
C ASP A 332 18.75 22.03 -18.41
N ILE A 333 18.07 22.58 -17.40
CA ILE A 333 17.98 22.04 -16.04
C ILE A 333 16.73 21.17 -15.91
N GLU A 334 16.90 20.00 -15.31
CA GLU A 334 15.84 19.04 -14.98
C GLU A 334 15.89 18.74 -13.48
N VAL A 335 14.72 18.63 -12.86
CA VAL A 335 14.58 18.25 -11.45
C VAL A 335 14.06 16.81 -11.40
N GLU A 336 14.69 15.96 -10.58
CA GLU A 336 14.35 14.54 -10.49
C GLU A 336 14.39 14.07 -9.03
N PHE A 337 13.36 13.36 -8.58
CA PHE A 337 13.30 12.66 -7.30
C PHE A 337 13.85 11.25 -7.46
N ASP A 338 14.90 10.93 -6.69
CA ASP A 338 15.56 9.63 -6.76
C ASP A 338 14.81 8.56 -5.94
N PHE A 339 14.19 7.62 -6.65
CA PHE A 339 13.50 6.47 -6.07
C PHE A 339 14.44 5.36 -5.58
N ALA A 340 15.72 5.36 -5.97
CA ALA A 340 16.69 4.37 -5.52
C ALA A 340 16.90 4.42 -4.00
N ALA A 341 16.57 5.54 -3.36
CA ALA A 341 16.57 5.68 -1.90
C ALA A 341 15.59 4.70 -1.22
N LEU A 342 14.47 4.35 -1.86
CA LEU A 342 13.50 3.39 -1.32
C LEU A 342 14.09 1.97 -1.24
N LEU A 343 14.98 1.61 -2.17
CA LEU A 343 15.66 0.31 -2.19
C LEU A 343 16.68 0.14 -1.06
N ARG A 344 17.02 1.20 -0.30
CA ARG A 344 17.94 1.09 0.84
C ARG A 344 17.39 0.15 1.93
N GLY A 345 16.07 -0.02 2.02
CA GLY A 345 15.43 -0.96 2.95
C GLY A 345 15.65 -2.43 2.62
N ASP A 346 15.86 -2.77 1.35
CA ASP A 346 16.06 -4.15 0.87
C ASP A 346 17.50 -4.35 0.39
N GLN A 347 18.35 -4.79 1.31
CA GLN A 347 19.76 -5.05 1.04
C GLN A 347 19.97 -6.20 0.04
N GLN A 348 19.03 -7.14 -0.06
CA GLN A 348 19.15 -8.28 -0.97
C GLN A 348 18.86 -7.85 -2.41
N ALA A 349 17.74 -7.17 -2.66
CA ALA A 349 17.42 -6.65 -3.99
C ALA A 349 18.49 -5.66 -4.48
N ARG A 350 18.99 -4.82 -3.58
CA ARG A 350 20.07 -3.86 -3.85
C ARG A 350 21.39 -4.56 -4.20
N ALA A 351 21.77 -5.62 -3.46
CA ALA A 351 22.96 -6.42 -3.78
C ALA A 351 22.82 -7.14 -5.14
N GLN A 352 21.64 -7.67 -5.47
CA GLN A 352 21.38 -8.30 -6.75
C GLN A 352 21.44 -7.30 -7.92
N TYR A 353 20.90 -6.10 -7.75
CA TYR A 353 21.02 -5.02 -8.73
C TYR A 353 22.48 -4.69 -9.04
N TYR A 354 23.31 -4.49 -8.00
CA TYR A 354 24.73 -4.22 -8.21
C TYR A 354 25.48 -5.39 -8.83
N HIS A 355 25.20 -6.61 -8.36
CA HIS A 355 25.82 -7.82 -8.89
C HIS A 355 25.54 -7.99 -10.38
N ASN A 356 24.29 -7.87 -10.80
CA ASN A 356 23.90 -8.03 -12.20
C ASN A 356 24.50 -6.92 -13.05
N GLY A 357 24.47 -5.66 -12.61
CA GLY A 357 25.04 -4.58 -13.42
C GLY A 357 26.56 -4.64 -13.59
N ILE A 358 27.26 -5.15 -12.59
CA ILE A 358 28.71 -5.41 -12.67
C ILE A 358 29.01 -6.61 -13.59
N LEU A 359 28.20 -7.67 -13.53
CA LEU A 359 28.37 -8.84 -14.39
C LEU A 359 28.04 -8.55 -15.86
N ASP A 360 26.97 -7.81 -16.12
CA ASP A 360 26.52 -7.45 -17.46
C ASP A 360 27.41 -6.37 -18.11
N GLY A 361 28.31 -5.76 -17.33
CA GLY A 361 29.34 -4.84 -17.82
C GLY A 361 28.85 -3.41 -18.12
N TRP A 362 27.64 -3.03 -17.71
CA TRP A 362 27.15 -1.64 -17.85
C TRP A 362 27.46 -0.76 -16.63
N MET A 363 27.87 -1.36 -15.51
CA MET A 363 28.25 -0.63 -14.29
C MET A 363 29.61 -1.08 -13.79
N THR A 364 30.43 -0.12 -13.40
CA THR A 364 31.75 -0.39 -12.81
C THR A 364 31.63 -0.65 -11.31
N ARG A 365 32.63 -1.33 -10.75
CA ARG A 365 32.68 -1.60 -9.31
C ARG A 365 32.84 -0.30 -8.51
N ASN A 366 33.55 0.70 -9.04
CA ASN A 366 33.67 2.01 -8.40
C ASN A 366 32.38 2.85 -8.46
N GLU A 367 31.56 2.72 -9.52
CA GLU A 367 30.22 3.34 -9.55
C GLU A 367 29.31 2.76 -8.46
N ALA A 368 29.32 1.43 -8.28
CA ALA A 368 28.59 0.80 -7.17
C ALA A 368 29.07 1.32 -5.81
N ARG A 369 30.40 1.43 -5.59
CA ARG A 369 30.98 2.01 -4.37
C ARG A 369 30.57 3.46 -4.16
N HIS A 370 30.61 4.28 -5.21
CA HIS A 370 30.20 5.67 -5.15
C HIS A 370 28.73 5.80 -4.73
N SER A 371 27.85 4.96 -5.28
CA SER A 371 26.43 4.95 -4.90
C SER A 371 26.17 4.51 -3.45
N GLU A 372 27.11 3.75 -2.86
CA GLU A 372 27.13 3.39 -1.43
C GLU A 372 27.86 4.42 -0.55
N ASN A 373 28.28 5.55 -1.11
CA ASN A 373 29.13 6.55 -0.44
C ASN A 373 30.46 5.96 0.08
N MET A 374 30.99 4.94 -0.60
CA MET A 374 32.31 4.38 -0.33
C MET A 374 33.36 5.00 -1.24
N GLU A 375 34.59 5.12 -0.73
CA GLU A 375 35.72 5.62 -1.51
C GLU A 375 36.04 4.66 -2.68
N PRO A 376 36.33 5.19 -3.89
CA PRO A 376 36.74 4.37 -5.02
C PRO A 376 38.07 3.66 -4.71
N LEU A 377 38.25 2.47 -5.28
CA LEU A 377 39.51 1.73 -5.20
C LEU A 377 40.20 1.75 -6.57
N GLU A 378 41.52 1.78 -6.57
CA GLU A 378 42.32 1.80 -7.80
C GLU A 378 42.11 0.50 -8.62
N GLY A 379 41.93 0.63 -9.94
CA GLY A 379 41.74 -0.50 -10.86
C GLY A 379 40.32 -1.06 -10.92
N LEU A 380 39.33 -0.39 -10.31
CA LEU A 380 37.91 -0.80 -10.33
C LEU A 380 37.00 0.06 -11.23
N ASP A 381 37.60 0.94 -12.05
CA ASP A 381 36.90 1.83 -12.99
C ASP A 381 36.61 1.18 -14.36
N GLU A 382 37.12 -0.03 -14.59
CA GLU A 382 36.88 -0.77 -15.82
C GLU A 382 35.69 -1.73 -15.65
N PRO A 383 34.72 -1.73 -16.60
CA PRO A 383 33.65 -2.72 -16.60
C PRO A 383 34.20 -4.13 -16.78
N LEU A 384 33.61 -5.10 -16.08
CA LEU A 384 33.97 -6.51 -16.30
C LEU A 384 33.38 -6.96 -17.63
N ARG A 385 34.19 -7.65 -18.44
CA ARG A 385 33.72 -8.34 -19.64
C ARG A 385 33.46 -9.81 -19.30
N PRO A 386 32.23 -10.32 -19.44
CA PRO A 386 31.98 -11.75 -19.28
C PRO A 386 32.75 -12.51 -20.35
N LEU A 387 33.59 -13.49 -19.95
CA LEU A 387 34.36 -14.33 -20.88
C LEU A 387 33.51 -15.05 -21.94
N ASN A 388 32.20 -15.20 -21.71
CA ASN A 388 31.28 -15.91 -22.59
C ASN A 388 30.51 -14.99 -23.56
N MET A 389 30.73 -13.67 -23.51
CA MET A 389 29.99 -12.65 -24.30
C MET A 389 31.01 -11.76 -25.03
N VAL A 390 31.70 -12.31 -26.03
CA VAL A 390 32.59 -11.56 -26.93
C VAL A 390 31.79 -11.16 -28.17
N GLU A 391 31.95 -9.92 -28.61
CA GLU A 391 31.34 -9.44 -29.86
C GLU A 391 31.93 -10.22 -31.06
N GLU A 392 31.11 -10.53 -32.07
CA GLU A 392 31.52 -11.34 -33.24
C GLU A 392 32.72 -10.73 -33.99
N SER A 393 32.92 -9.42 -33.91
CA SER A 393 34.07 -8.70 -34.49
C SER A 393 35.39 -8.91 -33.74
N ASP A 394 35.35 -9.20 -32.44
CA ASP A 394 36.53 -9.36 -31.58
C ASP A 394 36.90 -10.83 -31.37
N ALA A 395 36.12 -11.75 -31.96
CA ALA A 395 36.37 -13.18 -31.91
C ALA A 395 37.57 -13.61 -32.78
N GLU A 396 37.87 -12.86 -33.85
CA GLU A 396 38.99 -13.17 -34.76
C GLU A 396 40.37 -12.78 -34.18
N ASP A 397 40.45 -11.76 -33.32
CA ASP A 397 41.73 -11.26 -32.76
C ASP A 397 42.28 -12.11 -31.60
N ASN A 398 41.47 -13.00 -31.02
CA ASN A 398 41.89 -13.86 -29.90
C ASN A 398 42.56 -15.17 -30.33
N GLU A 399 42.60 -15.51 -31.63
CA GLU A 399 43.24 -16.75 -32.11
C GLU A 399 44.76 -16.62 -32.29
N GLU A 400 45.34 -15.41 -32.38
CA GLU A 400 46.77 -15.24 -32.73
C GLU A 400 47.76 -15.04 -31.56
N THR A 401 47.30 -14.90 -30.31
CA THR A 401 48.21 -14.69 -29.15
C THR A 401 48.01 -15.68 -28.01
N GLY A 402 48.03 -16.98 -28.32
CA GLY A 402 48.08 -18.04 -27.32
C GLY A 402 49.06 -19.14 -27.69
N THR A 403 50.32 -19.03 -27.26
CA THR A 403 51.23 -20.19 -27.23
C THR A 403 50.56 -21.34 -26.48
N ALA A 404 50.32 -22.44 -27.18
CA ALA A 404 49.76 -23.66 -26.64
C ALA A 404 50.67 -24.22 -25.53
N SER A 405 50.40 -23.84 -24.29
CA SER A 405 50.77 -24.66 -23.13
C SER A 405 49.67 -25.70 -22.95
N THR A 406 50.01 -26.96 -23.20
CA THR A 406 49.19 -28.12 -22.83
C THR A 406 48.68 -27.94 -21.40
N PRO A 407 47.36 -27.96 -21.15
CA PRO A 407 46.85 -27.87 -19.79
C PRO A 407 47.45 -29.01 -18.95
N PRO A 408 47.97 -28.75 -17.74
CA PRO A 408 48.24 -29.84 -16.82
C PRO A 408 46.90 -30.55 -16.59
N ALA A 409 46.92 -31.89 -16.60
CA ALA A 409 45.76 -32.71 -16.31
C ALA A 409 45.02 -32.13 -15.09
N PRO A 410 43.68 -32.00 -15.14
CA PRO A 410 42.92 -31.37 -14.08
C PRO A 410 43.25 -32.09 -12.76
N ALA A 411 43.78 -31.35 -11.81
CA ALA A 411 43.82 -31.81 -10.43
C ALA A 411 42.38 -32.19 -10.03
N PRO A 412 42.16 -33.31 -9.33
CA PRO A 412 40.82 -33.71 -8.94
C PRO A 412 40.19 -32.56 -8.14
N VAL A 413 39.08 -32.04 -8.65
CA VAL A 413 38.28 -31.03 -7.99
C VAL A 413 37.93 -31.58 -6.60
N PRO A 414 38.25 -30.88 -5.50
CA PRO A 414 37.73 -31.28 -4.20
C PRO A 414 36.20 -31.20 -4.29
N PRO A 415 35.46 -32.24 -3.88
CA PRO A 415 34.04 -32.31 -4.18
C PRO A 415 33.30 -31.15 -3.49
N SER A 416 32.46 -30.43 -4.23
CA SER A 416 31.56 -29.39 -3.71
C SER A 416 30.39 -30.02 -2.93
N THR A 417 30.67 -30.86 -1.94
CA THR A 417 29.67 -31.70 -1.24
C THR A 417 28.87 -30.96 -0.15
N GLY A 418 28.53 -29.70 -0.39
CA GLY A 418 27.77 -28.90 0.59
C GLY A 418 26.45 -28.40 0.03
N LYS A 419 26.54 -27.46 -0.92
CA LYS A 419 25.36 -26.77 -1.46
C LYS A 419 24.61 -27.58 -2.50
N ASP A 420 25.31 -28.35 -3.33
CA ASP A 420 24.69 -29.19 -4.35
C ASP A 420 23.97 -30.38 -3.71
N ASP A 421 24.55 -30.95 -2.63
CA ASP A 421 23.93 -32.01 -1.84
C ASP A 421 22.72 -31.51 -1.03
N GLU A 422 22.78 -30.30 -0.48
CA GLU A 422 21.65 -29.69 0.25
C GLU A 422 20.50 -29.29 -0.70
N GLN A 423 20.82 -28.77 -1.89
CA GLN A 423 19.83 -28.50 -2.93
C GLN A 423 19.22 -29.80 -3.50
N ALA A 424 20.04 -30.84 -3.71
CA ALA A 424 19.56 -32.15 -4.13
C ALA A 424 18.67 -32.81 -3.06
N ALA A 425 19.05 -32.72 -1.77
CA ALA A 425 18.24 -33.21 -0.66
C ALA A 425 16.91 -32.45 -0.55
N ARG A 426 16.93 -31.12 -0.74
CA ARG A 426 15.72 -30.30 -0.76
C ARG A 426 14.80 -30.67 -1.93
N LEU A 427 15.35 -30.85 -3.13
CA LEU A 427 14.60 -31.29 -4.30
C LEU A 427 13.97 -32.67 -4.08
N GLN A 428 14.73 -33.62 -3.52
CA GLN A 428 14.23 -34.95 -3.15
C GLN A 428 13.11 -34.87 -2.11
N SER A 429 13.22 -34.00 -1.10
CA SER A 429 12.16 -33.83 -0.10
C SER A 429 10.87 -33.25 -0.68
N LEU A 430 10.98 -32.31 -1.63
CA LEU A 430 9.83 -31.72 -2.33
C LEU A 430 9.16 -32.73 -3.26
N ALA A 431 9.98 -33.49 -4.02
CA ALA A 431 9.50 -34.56 -4.90
C ALA A 431 8.78 -35.66 -4.11
N ALA A 432 9.35 -36.11 -2.99
CA ALA A 432 8.72 -37.10 -2.10
C ALA A 432 7.40 -36.58 -1.51
N SER A 433 7.36 -35.33 -1.04
CA SER A 433 6.13 -34.73 -0.49
C SER A 433 5.01 -34.60 -1.55
N ALA A 434 5.37 -34.26 -2.79
CA ALA A 434 4.41 -34.21 -3.90
C ALA A 434 3.92 -35.62 -4.29
N ALA A 435 4.83 -36.59 -4.36
CA ALA A 435 4.53 -37.99 -4.65
C ALA A 435 3.60 -38.61 -3.59
N GLU A 436 3.81 -38.33 -2.29
CA GLU A 436 2.94 -38.80 -1.21
C GLU A 436 1.50 -38.27 -1.33
N ARG A 437 1.33 -36.99 -1.66
CA ARG A 437 0.00 -36.40 -1.85
C ARG A 437 -0.75 -37.06 -3.01
N LEU A 438 -0.05 -37.33 -4.10
CA LEU A 438 -0.61 -38.01 -5.27
C LEU A 438 -0.91 -39.49 -4.97
N ALA A 439 0.00 -40.18 -4.29
CA ALA A 439 -0.17 -41.57 -3.88
C ALA A 439 -1.42 -41.77 -3.02
N ARG A 440 -1.74 -40.86 -2.09
CA ARG A 440 -2.98 -40.96 -1.29
C ARG A 440 -4.24 -40.92 -2.16
N LYS A 441 -4.24 -40.03 -3.16
CA LYS A 441 -5.35 -39.88 -4.09
C LYS A 441 -5.46 -41.08 -5.03
N GLU A 442 -4.32 -41.58 -5.53
CA GLU A 442 -4.26 -42.77 -6.37
C GLU A 442 -4.74 -44.02 -5.62
N THR A 443 -4.27 -44.25 -4.40
CA THR A 443 -4.70 -45.39 -3.58
C THR A 443 -6.21 -45.36 -3.36
N ALA A 444 -6.80 -44.19 -3.07
CA ALA A 444 -8.25 -44.05 -2.94
C ALA A 444 -9.00 -44.37 -4.26
N ILE A 445 -8.47 -43.94 -5.41
CA ILE A 445 -9.05 -44.22 -6.73
C ILE A 445 -9.00 -45.72 -7.04
N LEU A 446 -7.88 -46.38 -6.79
CA LEU A 446 -7.70 -47.81 -7.05
C LEU A 446 -8.53 -48.67 -6.10
N LEU A 447 -8.59 -48.33 -4.81
CA LEU A 447 -9.47 -48.99 -3.83
C LEU A 447 -10.95 -48.85 -4.19
N ALA A 448 -11.37 -47.71 -4.74
CA ALA A 448 -12.73 -47.52 -5.24
C ALA A 448 -13.00 -48.39 -6.48
N ALA A 449 -12.04 -48.48 -7.42
CA ALA A 449 -12.16 -49.29 -8.62
C ALA A 449 -12.24 -50.80 -8.32
N LEU A 450 -11.54 -51.28 -7.28
CA LEU A 450 -11.58 -52.67 -6.82
C LEU A 450 -12.96 -53.15 -6.33
N ARG A 451 -13.88 -52.22 -6.02
CA ARG A 451 -15.26 -52.54 -5.59
C ARG A 451 -16.19 -52.86 -6.78
N SER A 452 -15.73 -52.66 -8.01
CA SER A 452 -16.52 -52.91 -9.23
C SER A 452 -16.28 -54.32 -9.79
N GLU A 453 -17.31 -54.94 -10.38
CA GLU A 453 -17.22 -56.31 -10.94
C GLU A 453 -16.18 -56.42 -12.08
N ASN A 454 -16.01 -55.35 -12.88
CA ASN A 454 -15.00 -55.22 -13.94
C ASN A 454 -13.84 -54.31 -13.51
N TRP A 455 -13.23 -54.59 -12.36
CA TRP A 455 -12.19 -53.75 -11.76
C TRP A 455 -11.00 -53.40 -12.67
N PRO A 456 -10.47 -54.28 -13.57
CA PRO A 456 -9.29 -53.94 -14.36
C PRO A 456 -9.56 -52.79 -15.35
N GLU A 457 -10.73 -52.81 -16.00
CA GLU A 457 -11.12 -51.77 -16.94
C GLU A 457 -11.47 -50.46 -16.21
N SER A 458 -12.13 -50.58 -15.05
CA SER A 458 -12.49 -49.45 -14.19
C SER A 458 -11.24 -48.74 -13.64
N ALA A 459 -10.25 -49.48 -13.15
CA ALA A 459 -8.98 -48.94 -12.68
C ALA A 459 -8.19 -48.27 -13.81
N ALA A 460 -8.11 -48.91 -14.99
CA ALA A 460 -7.42 -48.34 -16.14
C ALA A 460 -8.09 -47.06 -16.68
N ALA A 461 -9.42 -46.96 -16.61
CA ALA A 461 -10.15 -45.75 -17.00
C ALA A 461 -9.95 -44.61 -15.99
N ALA A 462 -10.03 -44.93 -14.69
CA ALA A 462 -9.82 -43.95 -13.63
C ALA A 462 -8.39 -43.40 -13.64
N MET A 463 -7.38 -44.26 -13.83
CA MET A 463 -5.98 -43.83 -13.95
C MET A 463 -5.73 -42.96 -15.18
N ARG A 464 -6.36 -43.26 -16.33
CA ARG A 464 -6.27 -42.39 -17.53
C ARG A 464 -6.80 -40.98 -17.27
N SER A 465 -7.89 -40.85 -16.52
CA SER A 465 -8.41 -39.52 -16.12
C SER A 465 -7.51 -38.80 -15.10
N HIS A 466 -6.67 -39.56 -14.38
CA HIS A 466 -5.76 -39.03 -13.37
C HIS A 466 -4.43 -38.52 -13.95
N ALA A 467 -4.04 -38.96 -15.15
CA ALA A 467 -2.76 -38.62 -15.78
C ALA A 467 -2.52 -37.11 -15.95
N SER A 468 -3.53 -36.35 -16.36
CA SER A 468 -3.43 -34.88 -16.49
C SER A 468 -3.16 -34.18 -15.16
N PHE A 469 -3.74 -34.71 -14.07
CA PHE A 469 -3.52 -34.21 -12.72
C PHE A 469 -2.12 -34.53 -12.22
N ILE A 470 -1.57 -35.71 -12.55
CA ILE A 470 -0.19 -36.07 -12.20
C ILE A 470 0.82 -35.20 -12.95
N ALA A 471 0.61 -35.00 -14.26
CA ALA A 471 1.46 -34.13 -15.08
C ALA A 471 1.54 -32.70 -14.50
N ALA A 472 0.39 -32.12 -14.16
CA ALA A 472 0.32 -30.80 -13.55
C ALA A 472 0.92 -30.74 -12.14
N ALA A 473 0.76 -31.79 -11.33
CA ALA A 473 1.22 -31.80 -9.94
C ALA A 473 2.71 -32.10 -9.77
N LEU A 474 3.32 -32.86 -10.68
CA LEU A 474 4.76 -33.17 -10.68
C LEU A 474 5.57 -32.33 -11.66
N GLY A 475 4.93 -31.57 -12.55
CA GLY A 475 5.62 -30.79 -13.58
C GLY A 475 6.28 -31.66 -14.66
N VAL A 476 5.76 -32.86 -14.90
CA VAL A 476 6.25 -33.81 -15.92
C VAL A 476 5.43 -33.75 -17.19
N SER A 477 5.96 -34.25 -18.30
CA SER A 477 5.25 -34.27 -19.58
C SER A 477 3.97 -35.12 -19.49
N GLU A 478 2.92 -34.73 -20.23
CA GLU A 478 1.67 -35.51 -20.26
C GLU A 478 1.89 -36.93 -20.78
N GLN A 479 2.86 -37.13 -21.68
CA GLN A 479 3.23 -38.45 -22.20
C GLN A 479 3.82 -39.34 -21.10
N ALA A 480 4.73 -38.81 -20.27
CA ALA A 480 5.32 -39.57 -19.16
C ALA A 480 4.28 -39.91 -18.08
N ALA A 481 3.35 -38.98 -17.79
CA ALA A 481 2.25 -39.24 -16.86
C ALA A 481 1.25 -40.28 -17.40
N GLN A 482 0.98 -40.29 -18.71
CA GLN A 482 0.13 -41.31 -19.34
C GLN A 482 0.79 -42.69 -19.27
N GLN A 483 2.07 -42.79 -19.60
CA GLN A 483 2.84 -44.05 -19.50
C GLN A 483 2.86 -44.58 -18.05
N TYR A 484 3.02 -43.70 -17.07
CA TYR A 484 2.88 -44.05 -15.66
C TYR A 484 1.51 -44.66 -15.35
N CYS A 485 0.43 -43.95 -15.70
CA CYS A 485 -0.92 -44.40 -15.42
C CYS A 485 -1.27 -45.72 -16.12
N GLU A 486 -0.76 -45.94 -17.33
CA GLU A 486 -0.91 -47.20 -18.06
C GLU A 486 -0.13 -48.35 -17.40
N SER A 487 1.07 -48.08 -16.89
CA SER A 487 1.84 -49.08 -16.14
C SER A 487 1.14 -49.47 -14.82
N ARG A 488 0.53 -48.51 -14.13
CA ARG A 488 -0.18 -48.74 -12.85
C ARG A 488 -1.51 -49.44 -13.01
N GLY A 489 -2.28 -49.11 -14.05
CA GLY A 489 -3.53 -49.81 -14.35
C GLY A 489 -3.34 -51.29 -14.69
N ARG A 490 -2.10 -51.71 -15.01
CA ARG A 490 -1.72 -53.10 -15.33
C ARG A 490 -1.02 -53.84 -14.19
N ASP A 491 -0.66 -53.16 -13.09
CA ASP A 491 -0.06 -53.81 -11.93
C ASP A 491 -1.05 -54.87 -11.39
N PRO A 492 -0.60 -56.10 -11.05
CA PRO A 492 -1.47 -57.14 -10.55
C PRO A 492 -1.91 -56.84 -9.11
N ILE A 493 -2.94 -56.02 -8.92
CA ILE A 493 -3.52 -55.69 -7.60
C ILE A 493 -4.40 -56.86 -7.09
N ARG A 494 -3.97 -58.11 -7.31
CA ARG A 494 -4.82 -59.30 -7.07
C ARG A 494 -4.07 -60.43 -6.38
N SER A 495 -3.77 -60.24 -5.09
CA SER A 495 -3.87 -61.27 -4.03
C SER A 495 -3.23 -60.76 -2.74
N GLY A 496 -4.03 -60.28 -1.77
CA GLY A 496 -3.58 -60.13 -0.38
C GLY A 496 -2.70 -58.93 -0.02
N HIS A 497 -2.58 -57.91 -0.87
CA HIS A 497 -1.83 -56.69 -0.54
C HIS A 497 -2.69 -55.71 0.28
N GLU A 498 -2.13 -55.25 1.41
CA GLU A 498 -2.75 -54.27 2.29
C GLU A 498 -2.74 -52.88 1.63
N GLU A 499 -3.62 -51.96 2.04
CA GLU A 499 -3.68 -50.57 1.53
C GLU A 499 -2.31 -49.87 1.57
N GLU A 500 -1.49 -50.25 2.56
CA GLU A 500 -0.12 -49.78 2.72
C GLU A 500 0.81 -50.19 1.57
N ASP A 501 0.65 -51.37 0.98
CA ASP A 501 1.48 -51.86 -0.14
C ASP A 501 1.19 -51.06 -1.43
N ILE A 502 -0.09 -50.78 -1.68
CA ILE A 502 -0.54 -50.00 -2.84
C ILE A 502 0.00 -48.57 -2.75
N TYR A 503 -0.07 -47.99 -1.54
CA TYR A 503 0.44 -46.67 -1.23
C TYR A 503 1.96 -46.60 -1.35
N ALA A 504 2.70 -47.53 -0.74
CA ALA A 504 4.16 -47.55 -0.79
C ALA A 504 4.69 -47.71 -2.23
N SER A 505 4.04 -48.56 -3.03
CA SER A 505 4.35 -48.73 -4.45
C SER A 505 4.09 -47.45 -5.25
N ALA A 506 2.99 -46.73 -4.97
CA ALA A 506 2.67 -45.46 -5.62
C ALA A 506 3.73 -44.39 -5.29
N VAL A 507 4.08 -44.24 -4.02
CA VAL A 507 5.08 -43.26 -3.56
C VAL A 507 6.43 -43.50 -4.24
N ALA A 508 6.89 -44.75 -4.31
CA ALA A 508 8.18 -45.06 -4.93
C ALA A 508 8.22 -44.68 -6.43
N LYS A 509 7.19 -45.10 -7.20
CA LYS A 509 7.14 -44.84 -8.65
C LYS A 509 6.90 -43.35 -8.96
N LEU A 510 6.07 -42.65 -8.18
CA LEU A 510 5.82 -41.21 -8.35
C LEU A 510 7.04 -40.37 -7.96
N THR A 511 7.78 -40.77 -6.92
CA THR A 511 9.03 -40.09 -6.54
C THR A 511 10.09 -40.26 -7.63
N GLN A 512 10.18 -41.46 -8.22
CA GLN A 512 11.06 -41.70 -9.37
C GLN A 512 10.66 -40.84 -10.58
N LEU A 513 9.37 -40.80 -10.92
CA LEU A 513 8.85 -39.99 -12.01
C LEU A 513 9.11 -38.49 -11.80
N ALA A 514 8.96 -38.00 -10.56
CA ALA A 514 9.22 -36.61 -10.21
C ALA A 514 10.71 -36.22 -10.30
N LEU A 515 11.62 -37.17 -10.06
CA LEU A 515 13.06 -36.90 -10.07
C LEU A 515 13.71 -37.11 -11.45
N LYS A 516 13.23 -38.08 -12.23
CA LYS A 516 13.83 -38.46 -13.51
C LYS A 516 13.05 -37.97 -14.73
N GLY A 517 11.80 -37.53 -14.56
CA GLY A 517 10.91 -37.11 -15.65
C GLY A 517 10.38 -38.26 -16.52
N GLU A 518 10.89 -39.48 -16.31
CA GLU A 518 10.55 -40.72 -17.02
C GLU A 518 10.61 -41.89 -16.03
N LEU A 519 9.90 -42.98 -16.34
CA LEU A 519 9.82 -44.18 -15.51
C LEU A 519 10.80 -45.28 -15.92
#